data_AF-A0A0D2LLH7-F1
#
_entry.id   AF-A0A0D2LLH7-F1
#
_cell.length_a   1.000
_cell.length_b   1.000
_cell.length_c   1.000
_cell.angle_alpha   90.00
_cell.angle_beta   90.00
_cell.angle_gamma   90.00
#
_symmetry.space_group_name_H-M   'P 1'
#
loop_
_entity.id
_entity.type
_entity.pdbx_description
1 polymer ?
#
loop_
_entity_poly.entity_id
_entity_poly.type
_entity_poly.pdbx_seq_one_letter_code
_entity_poly.pdbx_strand_id
1 'polypeptide(L)'
;MSSSDLELYQQLDAQLISLADEFANLVRAGGAGALDDPGPDAAGGGGGGGAGGRGGGGRRQVPGELLEALTEKLLAAGHQCIHTVSQLKRGAMLSDFSSLITSVRVTRTALEHQVHSASAELAAMRQDVQLLLNDLEGHYYSSAHRGPAPPPPPSELALLCTQVLQRESGWPWAAPPVPAAVAVVGLGPGEVGGAAAAQQQQQQQQQQQQQQQQQQQQQQQQHRQSQH
;
A
#
# COMPACT_ATOMS: atom_id res chain seq x y z
N MET A 1 -4.74 -9.58 -2.91
CA MET A 1 -4.39 -9.20 -4.29
C MET A 1 -5.64 -8.69 -4.96
N SER A 2 -5.61 -7.49 -5.54
CA SER A 2 -6.76 -6.93 -6.24
C SER A 2 -7.00 -7.68 -7.56
N SER A 3 -8.23 -7.69 -8.06
CA SER A 3 -8.56 -8.32 -9.37
C SER A 3 -7.68 -7.76 -10.49
N SER A 4 -7.34 -6.47 -10.43
CA SER A 4 -6.43 -5.80 -11.36
C SER A 4 -4.99 -6.29 -11.28
N ASP A 5 -4.48 -6.66 -10.09
CA ASP A 5 -3.13 -7.21 -9.97
C ASP A 5 -3.04 -8.57 -10.66
N LEU A 6 -4.07 -9.40 -10.52
CA LEU A 6 -4.13 -10.71 -11.15
C LEU A 6 -4.14 -10.60 -12.68
N GLU A 7 -4.90 -9.65 -13.23
CA GLU A 7 -4.91 -9.34 -14.67
C GLU A 7 -3.52 -8.90 -15.16
N LEU A 8 -2.83 -8.03 -14.40
CA LEU A 8 -1.47 -7.60 -14.72
C LEU A 8 -0.46 -8.75 -14.67
N TYR A 9 -0.61 -9.70 -13.74
CA TYR A 9 0.23 -10.91 -13.69
C TYR A 9 0.00 -11.81 -14.90
N GLN A 10 -1.26 -12.04 -15.29
CA GLN A 10 -1.58 -12.83 -16.49
C GLN A 10 -1.06 -12.14 -17.75
N GLN A 11 -1.14 -10.81 -17.82
CA GLN A 11 -0.59 -10.03 -18.93
C GLN A 11 0.94 -10.11 -18.99
N LEU A 12 1.62 -10.04 -17.84
CA LEU A 12 3.07 -10.21 -17.75
C LEU A 12 3.50 -11.59 -18.24
N ASP A 13 2.81 -12.65 -17.80
CA ASP A 13 3.10 -14.03 -18.17
C ASP A 13 2.95 -14.24 -19.69
N ALA A 14 1.85 -13.74 -20.27
CA ALA A 14 1.65 -13.75 -21.72
C ALA A 14 2.76 -13.00 -22.49
N GLN A 15 3.22 -11.85 -21.97
CA GLN A 15 4.31 -11.08 -22.57
C GLN A 15 5.66 -11.80 -22.47
N LEU A 16 5.95 -12.48 -21.36
CA LEU A 16 7.18 -13.26 -21.19
C LEU A 16 7.22 -14.45 -22.14
N ILE A 17 6.10 -15.14 -22.33
CA ILE A 17 5.96 -16.24 -23.30
C ILE A 17 6.22 -15.71 -24.72
N SER A 18 5.57 -14.60 -25.10
CA SER A 18 5.79 -13.97 -26.42
C SER A 18 7.24 -13.58 -26.64
N LEU A 19 7.89 -12.99 -25.63
CA LEU A 19 9.29 -12.58 -25.70
C LEU A 19 10.23 -13.79 -25.83
N ALA A 20 9.95 -14.89 -25.14
CA ALA A 20 10.71 -16.13 -25.24
C ALA A 20 10.58 -16.76 -26.64
N ASP A 21 9.38 -16.76 -27.21
CA ASP A 21 9.13 -17.27 -28.56
C ASP A 21 9.83 -16.41 -29.63
N GLU A 22 9.76 -15.08 -29.51
CA GLU A 22 10.46 -14.14 -30.40
C GLU A 22 11.98 -14.31 -30.32
N PHE A 23 12.53 -14.45 -29.11
CA PHE A 23 13.96 -14.72 -28.92
C PHE A 23 14.37 -16.07 -29.53
N ALA A 24 13.59 -17.13 -29.32
CA ALA A 24 13.85 -18.43 -29.93
C ALA A 24 13.82 -18.36 -31.47
N ASN A 25 12.92 -17.56 -32.05
CA ASN A 25 12.88 -17.30 -33.49
C ASN A 25 14.11 -16.53 -33.98
N LEU A 26 14.55 -15.50 -33.24
CA LEU A 26 15.75 -14.74 -33.54
C LEU A 26 17.00 -15.63 -33.52
N VAL A 27 17.16 -16.47 -32.49
CA VAL A 27 18.29 -17.41 -32.37
C VAL A 27 18.29 -18.42 -33.53
N ARG A 28 17.13 -18.97 -33.90
CA ARG A 28 16.99 -19.87 -35.07
C ARG A 28 17.35 -19.17 -36.38
N ALA A 29 16.98 -17.90 -36.54
CA ALA A 29 17.30 -17.10 -37.72
C ALA A 29 18.81 -16.78 -37.81
N GLY A 30 19.44 -16.42 -36.69
CA GLY A 30 20.87 -16.09 -36.64
C GLY A 30 21.80 -17.30 -36.77
N GLY A 31 21.42 -18.46 -36.23
CA GLY A 31 22.23 -19.68 -36.27
C GLY A 31 22.39 -20.32 -37.66
N ALA A 32 21.54 -19.94 -38.63
CA ALA A 32 21.57 -20.53 -39.98
C ALA A 32 22.76 -20.05 -40.85
N GLY A 33 23.49 -19.01 -40.44
CA GLY A 33 24.46 -18.31 -41.29
C GLY A 33 25.95 -18.61 -41.08
N ALA A 34 26.36 -19.27 -40.00
CA ALA A 34 27.72 -19.02 -39.47
C ALA A 34 28.82 -20.08 -39.68
N LEU A 35 28.62 -21.22 -40.36
CA LEU A 35 29.64 -22.30 -40.34
C LEU A 35 29.91 -23.08 -41.64
N ASP A 36 29.52 -22.60 -42.82
CA ASP A 36 30.05 -23.15 -44.07
C ASP A 36 30.97 -22.12 -44.73
N ASP A 37 32.14 -21.88 -44.12
CA ASP A 37 33.32 -21.48 -44.89
C ASP A 37 34.08 -22.78 -45.19
N PRO A 38 33.88 -23.43 -46.36
CA PRO A 38 34.68 -24.55 -46.76
C PRO A 38 36.09 -24.01 -47.04
N GLY A 39 36.96 -24.08 -46.03
CA GLY A 39 38.38 -23.81 -46.21
C GLY A 39 38.91 -24.58 -47.43
N PRO A 40 39.69 -23.94 -48.32
CA PRO A 40 40.00 -24.49 -49.65
C PRO A 40 40.89 -25.75 -49.68
N ASP A 41 41.28 -26.31 -48.53
CA ASP A 41 42.30 -27.36 -48.46
C ASP A 41 41.81 -28.60 -47.70
N ALA A 42 41.00 -29.45 -48.33
CA ALA A 42 40.76 -30.81 -47.84
C ALA A 42 40.63 -31.81 -49.00
N ALA A 43 41.76 -32.09 -49.64
CA ALA A 43 41.96 -33.31 -50.41
C ALA A 43 42.12 -34.49 -49.44
N GLY A 44 41.21 -35.46 -49.47
CA GLY A 44 41.35 -36.68 -48.66
C GLY A 44 40.10 -37.56 -48.70
N GLY A 45 40.13 -38.59 -49.54
CA GLY A 45 38.97 -39.43 -49.88
C GLY A 45 38.46 -40.36 -48.79
N GLY A 46 37.31 -40.98 -49.08
CA GLY A 46 36.99 -42.32 -48.61
C GLY A 46 35.59 -42.52 -48.02
N GLY A 47 34.64 -42.85 -48.89
CA GLY A 47 33.77 -44.03 -48.76
C GLY A 47 32.73 -44.12 -47.63
N GLY A 48 31.49 -44.39 -48.01
CA GLY A 48 30.53 -45.07 -47.13
C GLY A 48 29.11 -44.56 -47.28
N GLY A 49 28.30 -45.27 -48.06
CA GLY A 49 26.94 -44.88 -48.40
C GLY A 49 25.96 -44.90 -47.22
N GLY A 50 25.02 -43.97 -47.28
CA GLY A 50 23.79 -43.94 -46.49
C GLY A 50 22.74 -43.22 -47.30
N ALA A 51 21.92 -43.99 -48.01
CA ALA A 51 20.82 -43.49 -48.81
C ALA A 51 19.65 -43.06 -47.93
N GLY A 52 19.09 -41.87 -48.19
CA GLY A 52 17.75 -41.52 -47.76
C GLY A 52 17.56 -40.03 -47.49
N GLY A 53 16.88 -39.34 -48.41
CA GLY A 53 16.23 -38.06 -48.13
C GLY A 53 16.85 -36.83 -48.80
N ARG A 54 16.79 -36.78 -50.13
CA ARG A 54 16.92 -35.53 -50.89
C ARG A 54 15.80 -34.56 -50.50
N GLY A 55 16.18 -33.50 -49.79
CA GLY A 55 15.48 -32.21 -49.79
C GLY A 55 16.56 -31.13 -49.87
N GLY A 56 16.73 -30.52 -51.04
CA GLY A 56 17.81 -29.56 -51.31
C GLY A 56 17.79 -28.40 -50.32
N GLY A 57 18.78 -28.39 -49.41
CA GLY A 57 19.04 -27.31 -48.47
C GLY A 57 19.67 -26.13 -49.17
N GLY A 58 18.89 -25.42 -49.99
CA GLY A 58 19.21 -24.03 -50.28
C GLY A 58 19.19 -23.29 -48.95
N ARG A 59 20.37 -22.95 -48.41
CA ARG A 59 20.51 -22.11 -47.22
C ARG A 59 19.71 -20.84 -47.50
N ARG A 60 18.48 -20.78 -46.98
CA ARG A 60 17.63 -19.59 -47.05
C ARG A 60 18.29 -18.59 -46.14
N GLN A 61 19.19 -17.81 -46.71
CA GLN A 61 19.77 -16.66 -46.06
C GLN A 61 18.59 -15.79 -45.64
N VAL A 62 18.39 -15.72 -44.33
CA VAL A 62 17.29 -14.95 -43.77
C VAL A 62 17.53 -13.50 -44.19
N PRO A 63 16.58 -12.85 -44.88
CA PRO A 63 16.74 -11.44 -45.27
C PRO A 63 17.06 -10.62 -44.03
N GLY A 64 18.07 -9.75 -44.09
CA GLY A 64 18.48 -8.92 -42.95
C GLY A 64 17.32 -8.12 -42.34
N GLU A 65 16.37 -7.72 -43.18
CA GLU A 65 15.11 -7.07 -42.80
C GLU A 65 14.28 -7.88 -41.80
N LEU A 66 14.29 -9.23 -41.88
CA LEU A 66 13.57 -10.08 -40.92
C LEU A 66 14.25 -10.08 -39.54
N LEU A 67 15.59 -10.02 -39.51
CA LEU A 67 16.34 -9.97 -38.27
C LEU A 67 16.10 -8.64 -37.55
N GLU A 68 16.15 -7.52 -38.29
CA GLU A 68 15.82 -6.20 -37.76
C GLU A 68 14.39 -6.17 -37.21
N ALA A 69 13.41 -6.64 -37.98
CA ALA A 69 12.01 -6.70 -37.53
C ALA A 69 11.81 -7.58 -36.28
N LEU A 70 12.56 -8.68 -36.14
CA LEU A 70 12.52 -9.52 -34.93
C LEU A 70 13.15 -8.81 -33.73
N THR A 71 14.27 -8.11 -33.92
CA THR A 71 14.90 -7.35 -32.84
C THR A 71 14.04 -6.18 -32.36
N GLU A 72 13.34 -5.49 -33.28
CA GLU A 72 12.39 -4.43 -32.93
C GLU A 72 11.21 -4.97 -32.12
N LYS A 73 10.64 -6.12 -32.53
CA LYS A 73 9.57 -6.78 -31.78
C LYS A 73 10.02 -7.21 -30.38
N LEU A 74 11.20 -7.82 -30.28
CA LEU A 74 11.77 -8.21 -29.00
C LEU A 74 11.97 -7.00 -28.08
N LEU A 75 12.47 -5.87 -28.63
CA LEU A 75 12.65 -4.64 -27.88
C LEU A 75 11.31 -4.06 -27.40
N ALA A 76 10.29 -4.09 -28.26
CA ALA A 76 8.94 -3.63 -27.92
C ALA A 76 8.29 -4.52 -26.84
N ALA A 77 8.40 -5.84 -26.98
CA ALA A 77 7.95 -6.80 -25.97
C ALA A 77 8.67 -6.61 -24.63
N GLY A 78 9.99 -6.38 -24.67
CA GLY A 78 10.80 -6.07 -23.48
C GLY A 78 10.34 -4.79 -22.78
N HIS A 79 10.07 -3.73 -23.54
CA HIS A 79 9.53 -2.48 -22.98
C HIS A 79 8.16 -2.68 -22.33
N GLN A 80 7.27 -3.45 -22.95
CA GLN A 80 5.96 -3.73 -22.36
C GLN A 80 6.07 -4.53 -21.06
N CYS A 81 6.98 -5.52 -21.00
CA CYS A 81 7.24 -6.29 -19.78
C CYS A 81 7.77 -5.41 -18.64
N ILE A 82 8.75 -4.53 -18.91
CA ILE A 82 9.26 -3.60 -17.89
C ILE A 82 8.16 -2.67 -17.38
N HIS A 83 7.27 -2.22 -18.27
CA HIS A 83 6.15 -1.37 -17.92
C HIS A 83 5.12 -2.08 -17.01
N THR A 84 4.73 -3.31 -17.31
CA THR A 84 3.79 -4.10 -16.48
C THR A 84 4.38 -4.42 -15.10
N VAL A 85 5.65 -4.81 -15.02
CA VAL A 85 6.36 -4.96 -13.72
C VAL A 85 6.36 -3.66 -12.93
N SER A 86 6.59 -2.52 -13.58
CA SER A 86 6.59 -1.21 -12.93
C SER A 86 5.20 -0.80 -12.42
N GLN A 87 4.13 -1.21 -13.10
CA GLN A 87 2.75 -1.01 -12.64
C GLN A 87 2.44 -1.90 -11.43
N LEU A 88 2.77 -3.19 -11.50
CA LEU A 88 2.61 -4.14 -10.38
C LEU A 88 3.35 -3.67 -9.13
N LYS A 89 4.61 -3.21 -9.26
CA LYS A 89 5.40 -2.68 -8.15
C LYS A 89 4.73 -1.46 -7.50
N ARG A 90 4.21 -0.53 -8.31
CA ARG A 90 3.46 0.63 -7.80
C ARG A 90 2.17 0.20 -7.10
N GLY A 91 1.43 -0.74 -7.68
CA GLY A 91 0.21 -1.30 -7.09
C GLY A 91 0.46 -1.94 -5.73
N ALA A 92 1.49 -2.81 -5.64
CA ALA A 92 1.90 -3.45 -4.40
C ALA A 92 2.30 -2.42 -3.32
N MET A 93 3.14 -1.44 -3.67
CA MET A 93 3.52 -0.38 -2.74
C MET A 93 2.31 0.38 -2.20
N LEU A 94 1.39 0.81 -3.07
CA LEU A 94 0.18 1.52 -2.66
C LEU A 94 -0.74 0.65 -1.77
N SER A 95 -0.86 -0.64 -2.07
CA SER A 95 -1.62 -1.60 -1.27
C SER A 95 -1.03 -1.74 0.15
N ASP A 96 0.29 -1.90 0.26
CA ASP A 96 0.97 -2.03 1.54
C ASP A 96 0.81 -0.76 2.38
N PHE A 97 0.93 0.42 1.77
CA PHE A 97 0.67 1.69 2.45
C PHE A 97 -0.79 1.82 2.91
N SER A 98 -1.76 1.41 2.09
CA SER A 98 -3.17 1.45 2.46
C SER A 98 -3.47 0.54 3.67
N SER A 99 -2.90 -0.67 3.66
CA SER A 99 -2.98 -1.62 4.77
C SER A 99 -2.34 -1.05 6.04
N LEU A 100 -1.14 -0.48 5.92
CA LEU A 100 -0.44 0.18 7.02
C LEU A 100 -1.23 1.35 7.61
N ILE A 101 -1.77 2.24 6.76
CA ILE A 101 -2.60 3.37 7.19
C ILE A 101 -3.82 2.87 7.96
N THR A 102 -4.46 1.81 7.48
CA THR A 102 -5.63 1.22 8.14
C THR A 102 -5.25 0.64 9.50
N SER A 103 -4.15 -0.12 9.58
CA SER A 103 -3.62 -0.68 10.83
C SER A 103 -3.27 0.42 11.84
N VAL A 104 -2.60 1.49 11.40
CA VAL A 104 -2.26 2.65 12.23
C VAL A 104 -3.51 3.35 12.76
N ARG A 105 -4.57 3.49 11.94
CA ARG A 105 -5.84 4.08 12.40
C ARG A 105 -6.51 3.21 13.46
N VAL A 106 -6.57 1.90 13.25
CA VAL A 106 -7.18 0.97 14.22
C VAL A 106 -6.43 1.01 15.54
N THR A 107 -5.10 0.88 15.50
CA THR A 107 -4.25 0.93 16.71
C THR A 107 -4.37 2.27 17.44
N ARG A 108 -4.41 3.39 16.72
CA ARG A 108 -4.67 4.71 17.31
C ARG A 108 -6.00 4.76 18.04
N THR A 109 -7.10 4.34 17.40
CA THR A 109 -8.43 4.37 18.04
C THR A 109 -8.51 3.48 19.27
N ALA A 110 -7.82 2.33 19.27
CA ALA A 110 -7.75 1.45 20.42
C ALA A 110 -6.98 2.08 21.58
N LEU A 111 -5.84 2.72 21.30
CA LEU A 111 -5.06 3.45 22.30
C LEU A 111 -5.83 4.65 22.86
N GLU A 112 -6.52 5.40 22.01
CA GLU A 112 -7.39 6.50 22.46
C GLU A 112 -8.45 5.96 23.43
N HIS A 113 -9.11 4.85 23.12
CA HIS A 113 -10.07 4.23 24.05
C HIS A 113 -9.43 3.80 25.38
N GLN A 114 -8.25 3.19 25.35
CA GLN A 114 -7.52 2.81 26.56
C GLN A 114 -7.16 4.03 27.43
N VAL A 115 -6.72 5.13 26.81
CA VAL A 115 -6.43 6.38 27.52
C VAL A 115 -7.69 6.94 28.18
N HIS A 116 -8.84 6.94 27.50
CA HIS A 116 -10.10 7.39 28.09
C HIS A 116 -10.56 6.47 29.24
N SER A 117 -10.42 5.16 29.10
CA SER A 117 -10.74 4.19 30.16
C SER A 117 -9.87 4.41 31.40
N ALA A 118 -8.54 4.47 31.21
CA ALA A 118 -7.60 4.70 32.31
C ALA A 118 -7.83 6.06 32.99
N SER A 119 -8.14 7.10 32.20
CA SER A 119 -8.48 8.42 32.74
C SER A 119 -9.76 8.38 33.60
N ALA A 120 -10.77 7.64 33.16
CA ALA A 120 -12.01 7.46 33.93
C ALA A 120 -11.77 6.67 35.24
N GLU A 121 -10.95 5.62 35.19
CA GLU A 121 -10.56 4.85 36.39
C GLU A 121 -9.77 5.70 37.39
N LEU A 122 -8.82 6.52 36.91
CA LEU A 122 -8.07 7.46 37.76
C LEU A 122 -9.00 8.50 38.39
N ALA A 123 -9.98 9.01 37.65
CA ALA A 123 -10.96 9.95 38.18
C ALA A 123 -11.83 9.30 39.28
N ALA A 124 -12.26 8.05 39.09
CA ALA A 124 -13.00 7.29 40.08
C ALA A 124 -12.17 7.05 41.34
N MET A 125 -10.92 6.58 41.21
CA MET A 125 -10.03 6.39 42.36
C MET A 125 -9.77 7.69 43.12
N ARG A 126 -9.61 8.83 42.42
CA ARG A 126 -9.45 10.13 43.06
C ARG A 126 -10.68 10.50 43.89
N GLN A 127 -11.88 10.22 43.36
CA GLN A 127 -13.12 10.46 44.09
C GLN A 127 -13.22 9.56 45.33
N ASP A 128 -12.88 8.28 45.22
CA ASP A 128 -12.89 7.35 46.36
C ASP A 128 -11.91 7.81 47.45
N VAL A 129 -10.68 8.16 47.09
CA VAL A 129 -9.68 8.70 48.03
C VAL A 129 -10.20 9.96 48.72
N GLN A 130 -10.86 10.87 48.00
CA GLN A 130 -11.44 12.07 48.59
C GLN A 130 -12.55 11.74 49.60
N LEU A 131 -13.39 10.74 49.32
CA LEU A 131 -14.43 10.30 50.25
C LEU A 131 -13.82 9.67 51.51
N LEU A 132 -12.79 8.82 51.35
CA LEU A 132 -12.08 8.25 52.50
C LEU A 132 -11.41 9.33 53.35
N LEU A 133 -10.79 10.33 52.73
CA LEU A 133 -10.19 11.46 53.46
C LEU A 133 -11.25 12.25 54.24
N ASN A 134 -12.39 12.55 53.62
CA ASN A 134 -13.49 13.25 54.29
C ASN A 134 -14.08 12.43 55.47
N ASP A 135 -14.18 11.11 55.32
CA ASP A 135 -14.65 10.22 56.39
C ASP A 135 -13.66 10.16 57.57
N LEU A 136 -12.36 10.07 57.25
CA LEU A 136 -11.29 10.16 58.25
C LEU A 136 -11.28 11.51 58.98
N GLU A 137 -11.47 12.62 58.26
CA GLU A 137 -11.63 13.94 58.85
C GLU A 137 -12.87 13.98 59.77
N GLY A 138 -14.00 13.44 59.33
CA GLY A 138 -15.22 13.32 60.14
C GLY A 138 -14.99 12.52 61.42
N HIS A 139 -14.29 11.40 61.36
CA HIS A 139 -13.91 10.59 62.52
C HIS A 139 -12.94 11.31 63.45
N TYR A 140 -11.95 12.02 62.89
CA TYR A 140 -10.99 12.80 63.65
C TYR A 140 -11.68 13.93 64.44
N TYR A 141 -12.61 14.65 63.82
CA TYR A 141 -13.32 15.77 64.46
C TYR A 141 -14.50 15.35 65.35
N SER A 142 -15.08 14.16 65.16
CA SER A 142 -16.17 13.64 66.01
C SER A 142 -15.67 12.88 67.24
N SER A 143 -14.45 12.35 67.22
CA SER A 143 -13.87 11.66 68.38
C SER A 143 -13.63 12.66 69.51
N ALA A 144 -14.14 12.35 70.71
CA ALA A 144 -13.94 13.12 71.95
C ALA A 144 -12.45 13.26 72.35
N HIS A 145 -11.53 12.63 71.61
CA HIS A 145 -10.09 12.85 71.68
C HIS A 145 -9.68 14.10 70.89
N ARG A 146 -10.33 15.22 71.19
CA ARG A 146 -9.83 16.54 70.80
C ARG A 146 -8.52 16.75 71.55
N GLY A 147 -7.41 16.29 70.95
CA GLY A 147 -6.09 16.67 71.41
C GLY A 147 -6.01 18.21 71.47
N PRO A 148 -5.17 18.77 72.36
CA PRO A 148 -4.89 20.20 72.34
C PRO A 148 -4.63 20.63 70.90
N ALA A 149 -5.23 21.74 70.48
CA ALA A 149 -5.15 22.22 69.10
C ALA A 149 -3.70 22.11 68.63
N PRO A 150 -3.42 21.43 67.50
CA PRO A 150 -2.06 21.22 67.06
C PRO A 150 -1.37 22.59 67.00
N PRO A 151 -0.16 22.72 67.58
CA PRO A 151 0.55 23.99 67.54
C PRO A 151 0.68 24.43 66.07
N PRO A 152 0.59 25.74 65.81
CA PRO A 152 0.66 26.25 64.45
C PRO A 152 1.90 25.67 63.79
N PRO A 153 1.78 25.14 62.55
CA PRO A 153 2.93 24.56 61.87
C PRO A 153 4.04 25.62 61.83
N PRO A 154 5.29 25.24 62.10
CA PRO A 154 6.41 26.18 61.99
C PRO A 154 6.36 26.83 60.60
N SER A 155 6.54 28.15 60.56
CA SER A 155 6.39 28.98 59.36
C SER A 155 7.19 28.47 58.16
N GLU A 156 8.28 27.76 58.41
CA GLU A 156 9.11 27.09 57.40
C GLU A 156 8.38 25.96 56.65
N LEU A 157 7.54 25.16 57.34
CA LEU A 157 6.73 24.12 56.69
C LEU A 157 5.60 24.74 55.87
N ALA A 158 5.01 25.83 56.33
CA ALA A 158 3.99 26.55 55.55
C ALA A 158 4.59 27.13 54.25
N LEU A 159 5.82 27.65 54.30
CA LEU A 159 6.58 28.11 53.13
C LEU A 159 6.96 26.96 52.20
N LEU A 160 7.34 25.80 52.74
CA LEU A 160 7.61 24.60 51.94
C LEU A 160 6.36 24.07 51.26
N CYS A 161 5.22 23.97 51.95
CA CYS A 161 3.96 23.53 51.36
C CYS A 161 3.49 24.49 50.26
N THR A 162 3.62 25.81 50.47
CA THR A 162 3.30 26.79 49.41
C THR A 162 4.27 26.71 48.24
N GLN A 163 5.56 26.46 48.46
CA GLN A 163 6.52 26.20 47.38
C GLN A 163 6.21 24.91 46.62
N VAL A 164 5.83 23.84 47.31
CA VAL A 164 5.47 22.56 46.67
C VAL A 164 4.19 22.72 45.87
N LEU A 165 3.14 23.37 46.40
CA LEU A 165 1.90 23.65 45.66
C LEU A 165 2.14 24.56 44.45
N GLN A 166 3.01 25.56 44.56
CA GLN A 166 3.40 26.39 43.40
C GLN A 166 4.21 25.60 42.38
N ARG A 167 5.09 24.70 42.83
CA ARG A 167 5.88 23.83 41.94
C ARG A 167 5.01 22.78 41.26
N GLU A 168 4.01 22.24 41.95
CA GLU A 168 3.04 21.30 41.38
C GLU A 168 2.03 21.98 40.46
N SER A 169 1.68 23.26 40.69
CA SER A 169 0.88 24.04 39.73
C SER A 169 1.61 24.30 38.40
N GLY A 170 2.94 24.13 38.38
CA GLY A 170 3.77 24.15 37.18
C GLY A 170 4.19 22.78 36.67
N TRP A 171 3.86 21.68 37.37
CA TRP A 171 4.11 20.33 36.87
C TRP A 171 2.90 19.85 36.07
N PRO A 172 3.00 19.72 34.74
CA PRO A 172 1.98 19.06 33.97
C PRO A 172 2.02 17.57 34.37
N TRP A 173 1.22 17.18 35.36
CA TRP A 173 0.68 15.81 35.39
C TRP A 173 -0.32 15.62 34.23
N ALA A 174 -0.73 16.71 33.56
CA ALA A 174 -1.14 16.65 32.17
C ALA A 174 -0.06 15.87 31.43
N ALA A 175 -0.43 14.66 31.00
CA ALA A 175 0.39 13.62 30.41
C ALA A 175 1.75 14.09 29.90
N PRO A 176 2.86 13.37 30.19
CA PRO A 176 4.16 13.70 29.61
C PRO A 176 3.93 14.02 28.14
N PRO A 177 4.42 15.16 27.60
CA PRO A 177 4.28 15.43 26.18
C PRO A 177 4.88 14.21 25.50
N VAL A 178 4.01 13.34 24.97
CA VAL A 178 4.43 12.15 24.24
C VAL A 178 5.42 12.71 23.25
N PRO A 179 6.71 12.30 23.32
CA PRO A 179 7.73 12.97 22.55
C PRO A 179 7.24 12.99 21.12
N ALA A 180 7.03 14.19 20.58
CA ALA A 180 6.78 14.46 19.18
C ALA A 180 8.05 14.14 18.35
N ALA A 181 8.69 13.02 18.68
CA ALA A 181 9.86 12.43 18.07
C ALA A 181 9.46 11.13 17.35
N VAL A 182 8.29 11.14 16.73
CA VAL A 182 8.28 10.80 15.32
C VAL A 182 7.76 12.05 14.63
N ALA A 183 8.68 12.97 14.36
CA ALA A 183 8.56 13.81 13.18
C ALA A 183 8.49 12.86 11.98
N VAL A 184 7.31 12.28 11.76
CA VAL A 184 6.88 11.88 10.44
C VAL A 184 6.98 13.19 9.67
N VAL A 185 8.02 13.27 8.85
CA VAL A 185 8.22 14.27 7.81
C VAL A 185 6.85 14.74 7.35
N GLY A 186 6.60 16.03 7.52
CA GLY A 186 5.33 16.67 7.20
C GLY A 186 4.89 16.33 5.79
N LEU A 187 4.08 15.29 5.66
CA LEU A 187 2.94 15.29 4.79
C LEU A 187 1.86 15.95 5.63
N GLY A 188 1.67 17.25 5.42
CA GLY A 188 0.60 17.97 6.08
C GLY A 188 -0.75 17.27 5.88
N PRO A 189 -1.80 17.68 6.60
CA PRO A 189 -3.18 17.40 6.21
C PRO A 189 -3.48 18.16 4.90
N GLY A 190 -2.73 17.85 3.85
CA GLY A 190 -3.11 18.15 2.48
C GLY A 190 -4.27 17.23 2.14
N GLU A 191 -5.29 17.83 1.58
CA GLU A 191 -6.56 17.28 1.11
C GLU A 191 -6.41 16.20 0.01
N VAL A 192 -5.43 15.31 0.08
CA VAL A 192 -5.19 14.28 -0.95
C VAL A 192 -6.15 13.10 -0.83
N GLY A 193 -6.93 13.00 0.26
CA GLY A 193 -8.03 12.02 0.39
C GLY A 193 -9.33 12.44 -0.29
N GLY A 194 -9.51 13.74 -0.56
CA GLY A 194 -10.74 14.26 -1.18
C GLY A 194 -10.80 13.98 -2.69
N ALA A 195 -9.66 14.08 -3.40
CA ALA A 195 -9.62 13.91 -4.85
C ALA A 195 -9.97 12.47 -5.29
N ALA A 196 -9.48 11.45 -4.58
CA ALA A 196 -9.79 10.06 -4.92
C ALA A 196 -11.27 9.70 -4.64
N ALA A 197 -11.83 10.18 -3.52
CA ALA A 197 -13.24 9.99 -3.20
C ALA A 197 -14.15 10.78 -4.16
N ALA A 198 -13.77 12.00 -4.53
CA ALA A 198 -14.48 12.82 -5.52
C ALA A 198 -14.45 12.19 -6.92
N GLN A 199 -13.32 11.61 -7.32
CA GLN A 199 -13.20 10.92 -8.61
C GLN A 199 -14.05 9.65 -8.66
N GLN A 200 -14.11 8.88 -7.55
CA GLN A 200 -14.98 7.71 -7.45
C GLN A 200 -16.47 8.09 -7.48
N GLN A 201 -16.85 9.18 -6.80
CA GLN A 201 -18.22 9.69 -6.83
C GLN A 201 -18.63 10.20 -8.22
N GLN A 202 -17.72 10.86 -8.95
CA GLN A 202 -17.97 11.32 -10.31
C GLN A 202 -18.15 10.15 -11.29
N GLN A 203 -17.35 9.08 -11.14
CA GLN A 203 -17.48 7.89 -11.98
C GLN A 203 -18.81 7.15 -11.73
N GLN A 204 -19.26 7.10 -10.47
CA GLN A 204 -20.56 6.51 -10.11
C GLN A 204 -21.74 7.32 -10.70
N GLN A 205 -21.61 8.65 -10.75
CA GLN A 205 -22.61 9.53 -11.35
C GLN A 205 -22.71 9.34 -12.88
N GLN A 206 -21.58 9.13 -13.58
CA GLN A 206 -21.58 8.82 -15.02
C GLN A 206 -22.26 7.47 -15.32
N GLN A 207 -22.03 6.44 -14.50
CA GLN A 207 -22.72 5.15 -14.68
C GLN A 207 -24.24 5.29 -14.54
N GLN A 208 -24.71 6.09 -13.58
CA GLN A 208 -26.14 6.33 -13.40
C GLN A 208 -26.77 7.03 -14.61
N GLN A 209 -26.09 8.01 -15.21
CA GLN A 209 -26.57 8.66 -16.43
C GLN A 209 -26.66 7.70 -17.62
N GLN A 210 -25.69 6.80 -17.78
CA GLN A 210 -25.71 5.81 -18.87
C GLN A 210 -26.89 4.84 -18.73
N GLN A 211 -27.21 4.40 -17.52
CA GLN A 211 -28.38 3.54 -17.29
C GLN A 211 -29.69 4.25 -17.64
N GLN A 212 -29.85 5.52 -17.29
CA GLN A 212 -31.06 6.28 -17.65
C GLN A 212 -31.22 6.42 -19.17
N GLN A 213 -30.14 6.66 -19.92
CA GLN A 213 -30.22 6.72 -21.39
C GLN A 213 -30.65 5.39 -22.00
N GLN A 214 -30.13 4.25 -21.50
CA GLN A 214 -30.55 2.95 -22.00
C GLN A 214 -32.04 2.67 -21.74
N GLN A 215 -32.57 3.04 -20.57
CA GLN A 215 -34.00 2.90 -20.29
C GLN A 215 -34.87 3.74 -21.24
N GLN A 216 -34.47 4.99 -21.54
CA GLN A 216 -35.21 5.81 -22.50
C GLN A 216 -35.19 5.21 -23.91
N GLN A 217 -34.06 4.64 -24.35
CA GLN A 217 -34.01 3.97 -25.66
C GLN A 217 -34.91 2.74 -25.70
N GLN A 218 -34.97 1.94 -24.63
CA GLN A 218 -35.90 0.80 -24.57
C GLN A 218 -37.36 1.25 -24.61
N GLN A 219 -37.73 2.31 -23.89
CA GLN A 219 -39.09 2.84 -23.94
C GLN A 219 -39.46 3.38 -25.32
N GLN A 220 -38.52 4.05 -26.01
CA GLN A 220 -38.74 4.49 -27.40
C GLN A 220 -38.89 3.29 -28.35
N GLN A 221 -38.10 2.23 -28.19
CA GLN A 221 -38.26 1.01 -28.99
C GLN A 221 -39.60 0.33 -28.72
N GLN A 222 -40.05 0.25 -27.46
CA GLN A 222 -41.38 -0.27 -27.12
C GLN A 222 -42.51 0.58 -27.71
N HIS A 223 -42.40 1.92 -27.64
CA HIS A 223 -43.37 2.81 -28.26
C HIS A 223 -43.38 2.67 -29.78
N ARG A 224 -42.21 2.51 -30.41
CA ARG A 224 -42.09 2.29 -31.86
C ARG A 224 -42.69 0.95 -32.28
N GLN A 225 -42.53 -0.09 -31.48
CA GLN A 225 -43.16 -1.40 -31.70
C GLN A 225 -44.67 -1.36 -31.46
N SER A 226 -45.17 -0.51 -30.56
CA SER A 226 -46.61 -0.37 -30.30
C SER A 226 -47.37 0.43 -31.38
N GLN A 227 -46.66 1.16 -32.23
CA GLN A 227 -47.25 1.95 -33.32
C GLN A 227 -47.27 1.23 -34.68
N HIS A 228 -46.67 0.04 -34.76
CA HIS A 228 -46.70 -0.85 -35.92
C HIS A 228 -47.64 -2.03 -35.68
#